data_AF-A0A256YFI2-F1
#
_entry.id   AF-A0A256YFI2-F1
#
_cell.length_a   1.000
_cell.length_b   1.000
_cell.length_c   1.000
_cell.angle_alpha   90.00
_cell.angle_beta   90.00
_cell.angle_gamma   90.00
#
_symmetry.space_group_name_H-M   'P 1'
#
loop_
_entity.id
_entity.type
_entity.pdbx_description
1 polymer ?
#
loop_
_entity_poly.entity_id
_entity_poly.type
_entity_poly.pdbx_seq_one_letter_code
_entity_poly.pdbx_strand_id
1 'polypeptide(L)'
;MVVNKLLYSRKFLGLILFILYIVFTYITWSFSQESIIYGTLTALIILLYLAYYAHLHRSAKEVLALTTFISIAVILGSLTGTLINGFTNIGALMYALTLSLAISIQTVLLSKLYKI
;
A
#
# COMPACT_ATOMS: atom_id res chain seq x y z
N MET A 1 -5.86 27.25 -4.39
CA MET A 1 -7.13 26.52 -4.58
C MET A 1 -7.05 25.39 -5.62
N VAL A 2 -6.38 25.60 -6.76
CA VAL A 2 -6.19 24.57 -7.81
C VAL A 2 -5.32 23.39 -7.35
N VAL A 3 -4.20 23.67 -6.66
CA VAL A 3 -3.30 22.64 -6.12
C VAL A 3 -4.01 21.71 -5.13
N ASN A 4 -4.80 22.25 -4.21
CA ASN A 4 -5.61 21.43 -3.29
C ASN A 4 -6.61 20.56 -4.06
N LYS A 5 -7.31 21.11 -5.06
CA LYS A 5 -8.24 20.31 -5.89
C LYS A 5 -7.52 19.16 -6.61
N LEU A 6 -6.27 19.35 -7.02
CA LEU A 6 -5.49 18.35 -7.74
C LEU A 6 -4.98 17.25 -6.80
N LEU A 7 -4.43 17.63 -5.65
CA LEU A 7 -3.94 16.72 -4.61
C LEU A 7 -5.07 15.81 -4.10
N TYR A 8 -6.26 16.35 -3.85
CA TYR A 8 -7.40 15.55 -3.36
C TYR A 8 -8.26 14.94 -4.47
N SER A 9 -7.79 14.94 -5.73
CA SER A 9 -8.56 14.35 -6.82
C SER A 9 -8.49 12.82 -6.81
N ARG A 10 -9.60 12.16 -7.19
CA ARG A 10 -9.62 10.68 -7.36
C ARG A 10 -8.55 10.17 -8.33
N LYS A 11 -8.20 10.98 -9.34
CA LYS A 11 -7.15 10.66 -10.32
C LYS A 11 -5.78 10.62 -9.66
N PHE A 12 -5.48 11.61 -8.81
CA PHE A 12 -4.23 11.65 -8.06
C PHE A 12 -4.15 10.51 -7.04
N LEU A 13 -5.26 10.19 -6.38
CA LEU A 13 -5.32 9.04 -5.46
C LEU A 13 -5.00 7.72 -6.18
N GLY A 14 -5.53 7.52 -7.39
CA GLY A 14 -5.18 6.37 -8.24
C GLY A 14 -3.70 6.32 -8.59
N LEU A 15 -3.11 7.47 -8.94
CA LEU A 15 -1.66 7.57 -9.21
C LEU A 15 -0.83 7.21 -7.97
N ILE A 16 -1.20 7.71 -6.78
CA ILE A 16 -0.49 7.43 -5.53
C ILE A 16 -0.56 5.94 -5.17
N LEU A 17 -1.73 5.31 -5.34
CA LEU A 17 -1.89 3.86 -5.16
C LEU A 17 -1.05 3.06 -6.17
N PHE A 18 -0.95 3.53 -7.41
CA PHE A 18 -0.11 2.91 -8.43
C PHE A 18 1.39 3.03 -8.10
N ILE A 19 1.84 4.18 -7.58
CA ILE A 19 3.22 4.33 -7.09
C ILE A 19 3.47 3.39 -5.91
N LEU A 20 2.52 3.27 -4.98
CA LEU A 20 2.63 2.33 -3.85
C LEU A 20 2.80 0.88 -4.34
N TYR A 21 2.02 0.47 -5.34
CA TYR A 21 2.17 -0.83 -6.00
C TYR A 21 3.59 -1.03 -6.56
N ILE A 22 4.11 -0.06 -7.33
CA ILE A 22 5.47 -0.13 -7.89
C ILE A 22 6.53 -0.24 -6.79
N VAL A 23 6.39 0.52 -5.70
CA VAL A 23 7.32 0.49 -4.56
C VAL A 23 7.40 -0.91 -3.96
N PHE A 24 6.26 -1.56 -3.70
CA PHE A 24 6.26 -2.92 -3.15
C PHE A 24 6.75 -3.97 -4.16
N THR A 25 6.47 -3.80 -5.45
CA THR A 25 7.07 -4.62 -6.51
C THR A 25 8.59 -4.49 -6.52
N TYR A 26 9.13 -3.27 -6.40
CA TYR A 26 10.57 -3.05 -6.37
C TYR A 26 11.23 -3.68 -5.13
N ILE A 27 10.61 -3.54 -3.95
CA ILE A 27 11.12 -4.14 -2.70
C ILE A 27 11.25 -5.65 -2.84
N THR A 28 10.21 -6.35 -3.30
CA THR A 28 10.23 -7.82 -3.37
C THR A 28 10.97 -8.35 -4.59
N TRP A 29 11.06 -7.57 -5.67
CA TRP A 29 11.86 -7.93 -6.83
C TRP A 29 13.37 -7.86 -6.55
N SER A 30 13.88 -6.72 -6.05
CA SER A 30 15.32 -6.56 -5.79
C SER A 30 15.75 -7.26 -4.50
N PHE A 31 14.92 -7.17 -3.46
CA PHE A 31 15.14 -7.74 -2.12
C PHE A 31 16.57 -7.60 -1.58
N SER A 32 17.17 -6.43 -1.82
CA SER A 32 18.44 -6.01 -1.25
C SER A 32 18.21 -5.14 -0.02
N GLN A 33 19.23 -4.96 0.81
CA GLN A 33 19.14 -4.07 1.98
C GLN A 33 18.74 -2.63 1.56
N GLU A 34 19.32 -2.13 0.48
CA GLU A 34 19.00 -0.80 -0.05
C GLU A 34 17.55 -0.71 -0.53
N SER A 35 17.06 -1.69 -1.30
CA SER A 35 15.68 -1.67 -1.79
C SER A 35 14.67 -1.73 -0.64
N ILE A 36 14.97 -2.50 0.41
CA ILE A 36 14.12 -2.58 1.60
C ILE A 36 14.10 -1.23 2.32
N ILE A 37 15.24 -0.60 2.57
CA ILE A 37 15.31 0.67 3.32
C ILE A 37 14.61 1.79 2.55
N TYR A 38 15.04 2.07 1.31
CA TYR A 38 14.51 3.18 0.53
C TYR A 38 13.07 2.94 0.09
N GLY A 39 12.71 1.70 -0.23
CA GLY A 39 11.34 1.30 -0.52
C GLY A 39 10.42 1.50 0.69
N THR A 40 10.84 1.08 1.88
CA THR A 40 10.06 1.26 3.11
C THR A 40 9.86 2.74 3.45
N LEU A 41 10.91 3.56 3.33
CA LEU A 41 10.79 5.01 3.53
C LEU A 41 9.80 5.65 2.55
N THR A 42 9.88 5.27 1.27
CA THR A 42 8.96 5.78 0.23
C THR A 42 7.52 5.33 0.51
N ALA A 43 7.31 4.06 0.85
CA ALA A 43 6.00 3.54 1.23
C ALA A 43 5.43 4.27 2.45
N LEU A 44 6.26 4.56 3.46
CA LEU A 44 5.84 5.29 4.65
C LEU A 44 5.37 6.71 4.33
N ILE A 45 6.08 7.43 3.46
CA ILE A 45 5.67 8.77 3.00
C ILE A 45 4.31 8.71 2.29
N ILE A 46 4.13 7.72 1.41
CA ILE A 46 2.88 7.52 0.68
C ILE A 46 1.73 7.17 1.64
N LEU A 47 1.95 6.27 2.59
CA LEU A 47 0.96 5.87 3.57
C LEU A 47 0.56 7.03 4.50
N LEU A 48 1.52 7.87 4.91
CA LEU A 48 1.23 9.09 5.67
C LEU A 48 0.36 10.06 4.87
N TYR A 49 0.65 10.24 3.58
CA TYR A 49 -0.20 11.03 2.70
C TYR A 49 -1.63 10.48 2.61
N LEU A 50 -1.77 9.17 2.42
CA LEU A 50 -3.09 8.51 2.31
C LEU A 50 -3.85 8.54 3.65
N ALA A 51 -3.15 8.42 4.78
CA ALA A 51 -3.74 8.57 6.10
C ALA A 51 -4.23 10.01 6.33
N TYR A 52 -3.46 11.01 5.90
CA TYR A 52 -3.88 12.41 5.95
C TYR A 52 -5.09 12.68 5.03
N TYR A 53 -5.10 12.11 3.83
CA TYR A 53 -6.25 12.15 2.92
C TYR A 53 -7.51 11.55 3.58
N ALA A 54 -7.39 10.38 4.21
CA ALA A 54 -8.48 9.72 4.92
C ALA A 54 -9.01 10.55 6.10
N HIS A 55 -8.13 11.20 6.86
CA HIS A 55 -8.52 12.07 7.97
C HIS A 55 -9.37 13.27 7.50
N LEU A 56 -9.05 13.85 6.34
CA LEU A 56 -9.82 14.94 5.75
C LEU A 56 -11.19 14.47 5.21
N HIS A 57 -11.25 13.26 4.67
CA HIS A 57 -12.47 12.64 4.13
C HIS A 57 -13.08 11.69 5.18
N ARG A 58 -13.69 12.27 6.22
CA ARG A 58 -14.18 11.60 7.45
C ARG A 58 -15.23 10.48 7.27
N SER A 59 -15.63 10.14 6.05
CA SER A 59 -16.62 9.09 5.84
C SER A 59 -16.01 7.71 6.12
N ALA A 60 -16.55 6.99 7.10
CA ALA A 60 -16.12 5.64 7.45
C ALA A 60 -16.06 4.69 6.24
N LYS A 61 -17.01 4.83 5.30
CA LYS A 61 -17.05 4.04 4.06
C LYS A 61 -15.88 4.38 3.12
N GLU A 62 -15.50 5.65 3.03
CA GLU A 62 -14.37 6.09 2.18
C GLU A 62 -13.04 5.67 2.80
N VAL A 63 -12.89 5.76 4.12
CA VAL A 63 -11.70 5.29 4.83
C VAL A 63 -11.53 3.78 4.65
N LEU A 64 -12.61 3.00 4.79
CA LEU A 64 -12.56 1.56 4.57
C LEU A 64 -12.21 1.23 3.11
N ALA A 65 -12.86 1.88 2.14
CA ALA A 65 -12.56 1.68 0.73
C ALA A 65 -11.10 2.00 0.41
N LEU A 66 -10.57 3.13 0.91
CA LEU A 66 -9.17 3.50 0.72
C LEU A 66 -8.23 2.48 1.34
N THR A 67 -8.51 2.04 2.55
CA THR A 67 -7.73 1.00 3.23
C THR A 67 -7.70 -0.29 2.40
N THR A 68 -8.84 -0.72 1.88
CA THR A 68 -8.93 -1.90 1.00
C THR A 68 -8.09 -1.73 -0.26
N PHE A 69 -8.14 -0.56 -0.91
CA PHE A 69 -7.31 -0.29 -2.10
C PHE A 69 -5.83 -0.27 -1.79
N ILE A 70 -5.42 0.28 -0.63
CA ILE A 70 -4.05 0.20 -0.14
C ILE A 70 -3.65 -1.27 0.04
N SER A 71 -4.47 -2.06 0.72
CA SER A 71 -4.23 -3.47 0.97
C SER A 71 -4.01 -4.24 -0.34
N ILE A 72 -4.88 -4.04 -1.32
CA ILE A 72 -4.78 -4.66 -2.64
C ILE A 72 -3.49 -4.23 -3.35
N ALA A 73 -3.16 -2.94 -3.36
CA ALA A 73 -1.96 -2.43 -4.01
C ALA A 73 -0.68 -3.03 -3.42
N VAL A 74 -0.61 -3.14 -2.09
CA VAL A 74 0.54 -3.71 -1.38
C VAL A 74 0.69 -5.21 -1.64
N ILE A 75 -0.42 -5.97 -1.56
CA ILE A 75 -0.43 -7.42 -1.80
C ILE A 75 -0.04 -7.71 -3.26
N LEU A 76 -0.72 -7.07 -4.22
CA LEU A 76 -0.44 -7.28 -5.64
C LEU A 76 0.97 -6.82 -6.00
N GLY A 77 1.44 -5.70 -5.44
CA GLY A 77 2.79 -5.20 -5.68
C GLY A 77 3.84 -6.20 -5.22
N SER A 78 3.69 -6.69 -3.99
CA SER A 78 4.59 -7.68 -3.38
C SER A 78 4.62 -8.99 -4.16
N LEU A 79 3.45 -9.53 -4.53
CA LEU A 79 3.33 -10.75 -5.34
C LEU A 79 3.96 -10.56 -6.73
N THR A 80 3.72 -9.41 -7.36
CA THR A 80 4.30 -9.12 -8.68
C THR A 80 5.83 -9.15 -8.63
N GLY A 81 6.45 -8.48 -7.66
CA GLY A 81 7.91 -8.44 -7.56
C GLY A 81 8.51 -9.83 -7.31
N THR A 82 7.84 -10.64 -6.48
CA THR A 82 8.25 -12.02 -6.22
C THR A 82 8.11 -12.93 -7.46
N LEU A 83 7.03 -12.76 -8.23
CA LEU A 83 6.80 -13.44 -9.51
C LEU A 83 7.90 -13.08 -10.53
N ILE A 84 8.23 -11.79 -10.66
CA ILE A 84 9.27 -11.32 -11.59
C ILE A 84 10.66 -11.84 -11.19
N ASN A 85 10.94 -11.94 -9.89
CA ASN A 85 12.18 -12.54 -9.39
C ASN A 85 12.19 -14.08 -9.49
N GLY A 86 11.16 -14.70 -10.06
CA GLY A 86 11.09 -16.14 -10.27
C GLY A 86 11.09 -16.96 -8.99
N PHE A 87 10.61 -16.40 -7.87
CA PHE A 87 10.54 -17.08 -6.57
C PHE A 87 11.89 -17.55 -6.00
N THR A 88 13.01 -17.02 -6.49
CA THR A 88 14.35 -17.46 -6.12
C THR A 88 14.75 -17.04 -4.69
N ASN A 89 14.15 -15.95 -4.19
CA ASN A 89 14.45 -15.41 -2.87
C ASN A 89 13.37 -15.79 -1.84
N ILE A 90 13.69 -16.75 -0.97
CA ILE A 90 12.78 -17.21 0.09
C ILE A 90 12.46 -16.09 1.10
N GLY A 91 13.38 -15.17 1.33
CA GLY A 91 13.15 -14.01 2.18
C GLY A 91 12.08 -13.07 1.62
N ALA A 92 12.12 -12.81 0.31
CA ALA A 92 11.10 -12.01 -0.38
C ALA A 92 9.71 -12.65 -0.30
N LEU A 93 9.66 -13.98 -0.42
CA LEU A 93 8.43 -14.76 -0.26
C LEU A 93 7.85 -14.66 1.14
N MET A 94 8.68 -14.91 2.17
CA MET A 94 8.25 -14.79 3.56
C MET A 94 7.80 -13.36 3.88
N TYR A 95 8.54 -12.36 3.41
CA TYR A 95 8.18 -10.95 3.54
C TYR A 95 6.81 -10.64 2.93
N ALA A 96 6.57 -11.05 1.68
CA ALA A 96 5.31 -10.82 0.99
C ALA A 96 4.12 -11.51 1.70
N LEU A 97 4.31 -12.74 2.18
CA LEU A 97 3.28 -13.50 2.90
C LEU A 97 2.95 -12.87 4.25
N THR A 98 3.97 -12.56 5.06
CA THR A 98 3.78 -11.93 6.38
C THR A 98 3.07 -10.57 6.24
N LEU A 99 3.49 -9.77 5.28
CA LEU A 99 2.88 -8.47 5.00
C LEU A 99 1.42 -8.62 4.56
N SER A 100 1.13 -9.56 3.65
CA SER A 100 -0.22 -9.81 3.16
C SER A 100 -1.16 -10.26 4.27
N LEU A 101 -0.70 -11.14 5.16
CA LEU A 101 -1.47 -11.59 6.33
C LEU A 101 -1.74 -10.43 7.30
N ALA A 102 -0.70 -9.66 7.66
CA ALA A 102 -0.84 -8.54 8.58
C ALA A 102 -1.84 -7.49 8.08
N ILE A 103 -1.76 -7.13 6.80
CA ILE A 103 -2.65 -6.17 6.14
C ILE A 103 -4.09 -6.71 6.05
N SER A 104 -4.26 -7.99 5.75
CA SER A 104 -5.58 -8.62 5.71
C SER A 104 -6.26 -8.59 7.08
N ILE A 105 -5.51 -8.93 8.13
CA ILE A 105 -5.98 -8.85 9.52
C ILE A 105 -6.37 -7.41 9.88
N GLN A 106 -5.51 -6.44 9.56
CA GLN A 106 -5.80 -5.02 9.81
C GLN A 106 -7.08 -4.55 9.12
N THR A 107 -7.28 -4.96 7.86
CA THR A 107 -8.48 -4.59 7.09
C THR A 107 -9.74 -5.17 7.73
N VAL A 108 -9.71 -6.43 8.17
CA VAL A 108 -10.83 -7.09 8.87
C VAL A 108 -11.12 -6.44 10.23
N LEU A 109 -10.08 -6.05 10.97
CA LEU A 109 -10.27 -5.35 12.25
C LEU A 109 -10.92 -3.98 12.04
N LEU A 110 -10.51 -3.25 11.01
CA LEU A 110 -11.09 -1.95 10.67
C LEU A 110 -12.55 -2.08 10.21
N SER A 111 -12.91 -3.10 9.41
CA SER A 111 -14.31 -3.29 9.02
C SER A 111 -15.21 -3.52 10.23
N LYS A 112 -14.76 -4.32 11.20
CA LYS A 112 -15.47 -4.54 12.47
C LYS A 112 -15.61 -3.26 13.31
N LEU A 113 -14.56 -2.44 13.39
CA LEU A 113 -14.58 -1.18 14.14
C LEU A 113 -15.57 -0.17 13.56
N TYR A 114 -15.67 -0.09 12.24
CA TYR A 114 -16.62 0.79 11.56
C TYR A 114 -18.06 0.26 11.52
N LYS A 115 -18.33 -0.92 12.13
CA LYS A 115 -19.64 -1.58 12.15
C LYS A 115 -20.27 -1.73 10.76
N ILE A 116 -19.43 -2.02 9.76
CA ILE A 116 -19.84 -2.35 8.39
C ILE A 116 -19.80 -3.87 8.23
#